data_AF-A0A7V3LEL0-F1
#
_entry.id   AF-A0A7V3LEL0-F1
#
_cell.length_a   1.000
_cell.length_b   1.000
_cell.length_c   1.000
_cell.angle_alpha   90.00
_cell.angle_beta   90.00
_cell.angle_gamma   90.00
#
_symmetry.space_group_name_H-M   'P 1'
#
loop_
_entity.id
_entity.type
_entity.pdbx_description
1 polymer ?
#
loop_
_entity_poly.entity_id
_entity_poly.type
_entity_poly.pdbx_seq_one_letter_code
_entity_poly.pdbx_strand_id
1 'polypeptide(L)'
;MQNPTKIAGLIEMTPWKDPNEGAFTIDVPKGWEAEGGLVRPYIDAGIKIAVKKEDKGIQIENPYPPIYVTPNWALEMGGFKEGSHYNPSGGLVQDMIVMKEKTAKEYLQTILPNKLKLSLSKIEARPDLVSKVPKMPWTTQTTAAEGRLTGEGKVHKVIVIEQGMKMAETGLWAVILVHYWAKEDEIGLVEEILERMERSFHLDETWAKREQKEMAKRVGIINQTGSEIADLISATFQYQSAVQDRAMRQWSNAMLGVERVYNPKTGQEYEVPSGAEHYWSDGYHIVGTKVSEPPTYLDDWTELLTVE
;
A
#
# COMPACT_ATOMS: atom_id res chain seq x y z
N MET A 1 40.06 -8.49 -8.54
CA MET A 1 40.99 -7.73 -7.69
C MET A 1 41.82 -6.82 -8.58
N GLN A 2 41.46 -5.54 -8.68
CA GLN A 2 42.29 -4.52 -9.32
C GLN A 2 43.08 -3.76 -8.25
N ASN A 3 44.25 -3.29 -8.65
CA ASN A 3 45.37 -2.87 -7.84
C ASN A 3 45.07 -1.56 -7.07
N PRO A 4 45.01 -1.54 -5.72
CA PRO A 4 44.53 -0.40 -4.91
C PRO A 4 45.50 0.80 -4.84
N THR A 5 46.57 0.82 -5.63
CA THR A 5 47.66 1.82 -5.49
C THR A 5 47.71 2.88 -6.58
N LYS A 6 46.63 3.08 -7.35
CA LYS A 6 46.59 4.12 -8.40
C LYS A 6 45.26 4.89 -8.45
N ILE A 7 44.85 5.52 -7.35
CA ILE A 7 44.09 6.77 -7.44
C ILE A 7 44.65 7.77 -6.43
N ALA A 8 45.01 8.94 -6.95
CA ALA A 8 45.57 10.07 -6.24
C ALA A 8 44.62 10.60 -5.15
N GLY A 9 45.16 10.89 -3.97
CA GLY A 9 44.50 11.67 -2.92
C GLY A 9 43.27 11.00 -2.30
N LEU A 10 43.46 10.32 -1.17
CA LEU A 10 42.37 9.91 -0.28
C LEU A 10 41.40 11.09 -0.13
N ILE A 11 40.22 10.99 -0.76
CA ILE A 11 39.16 11.97 -0.58
C ILE A 11 38.96 12.12 0.92
N GLU A 12 39.20 13.33 1.43
CA GLU A 12 39.01 13.64 2.83
C GLU A 12 37.52 13.45 3.13
N MET A 13 37.21 12.73 4.21
CA MET A 13 35.82 12.51 4.62
C MET A 13 35.56 13.35 5.86
N THR A 14 34.34 13.85 5.99
CA THR A 14 33.89 14.66 7.11
C THR A 14 32.61 14.07 7.69
N PRO A 15 32.48 14.00 9.02
CA PRO A 15 31.29 13.45 9.65
C PRO A 15 30.08 14.32 9.32
N TRP A 16 29.00 13.67 8.92
CA TRP A 16 27.69 14.26 8.70
C TRP A 16 26.68 13.58 9.61
N LYS A 17 26.04 14.37 10.46
CA LYS A 17 25.02 13.90 11.40
C LYS A 17 23.65 14.11 10.79
N ASP A 18 22.76 13.13 10.96
CA ASP A 18 21.35 13.24 10.59
C ASP A 18 20.78 14.59 11.10
N PRO A 19 20.38 15.50 10.21
CA PRO A 19 19.92 16.84 10.59
C PRO A 19 18.50 16.84 11.17
N ASN A 20 17.73 15.76 10.96
CA ASN A 20 16.31 15.74 11.30
C ASN A 20 16.08 15.28 12.74
N GLU A 21 16.63 14.12 13.11
CA GLU A 21 16.44 13.53 14.44
C GLU A 21 17.75 13.24 15.19
N GLY A 22 18.90 13.47 14.55
CA GLY A 22 20.20 13.08 15.09
C GLY A 22 20.35 11.56 15.25
N ALA A 23 19.63 10.78 14.44
CA ALA A 23 19.50 9.33 14.57
C ALA A 23 20.78 8.56 14.21
N PHE A 24 21.63 9.11 13.34
CA PHE A 24 22.88 8.49 12.92
C PHE A 24 23.94 9.52 12.54
N THR A 25 25.18 9.06 12.42
CA THR A 25 26.30 9.79 11.82
C THR A 25 26.91 8.94 10.72
N ILE A 26 27.33 9.56 9.63
CA ILE A 26 28.04 8.92 8.52
C ILE A 26 29.07 9.91 7.97
N ASP A 27 30.25 9.43 7.61
CA ASP A 27 31.24 10.27 6.97
C ASP A 27 30.87 10.46 5.49
N VAL A 28 30.91 11.70 5.01
CA VAL A 28 30.69 12.07 3.61
C VAL A 28 31.95 12.70 3.01
N PRO A 29 32.19 12.60 1.70
CA PRO A 29 33.28 13.31 1.05
C PRO A 29 33.26 14.82 1.31
N LYS A 30 34.39 15.38 1.71
CA LYS A 30 34.55 16.81 1.90
C LYS A 30 34.31 17.56 0.59
N GLY A 31 33.47 18.59 0.66
CA GLY A 31 33.09 19.41 -0.50
C GLY A 31 32.06 18.76 -1.42
N TRP A 32 31.45 17.64 -1.02
CA TRP A 32 30.21 17.16 -1.64
C TRP A 32 29.02 17.71 -0.87
N GLU A 33 27.93 17.94 -1.59
CA GLU A 33 26.66 18.32 -1.01
C GLU A 33 25.98 17.06 -0.45
N ALA A 34 25.62 17.08 0.84
CA ALA A 34 24.91 16.00 1.51
C ALA A 34 23.53 16.48 1.96
N GLU A 35 22.49 15.78 1.54
CA GLU A 35 21.09 16.09 1.85
C GLU A 35 20.34 14.84 2.36
N GLY A 36 19.21 15.08 3.02
CA GLY A 36 18.35 14.04 3.56
C GLY A 36 18.48 13.90 5.08
N GLY A 37 18.41 12.68 5.58
CA GLY A 37 18.41 12.34 6.99
C GLY A 37 17.44 11.20 7.28
N LEU A 38 17.04 11.10 8.54
CA LEU A 38 15.92 10.26 8.91
C LEU A 38 14.62 10.86 8.35
N VAL A 39 13.80 10.01 7.72
CA VAL A 39 12.50 10.39 7.16
C VAL A 39 11.41 9.48 7.71
N ARG A 40 10.18 9.96 7.80
CA ARG A 40 9.03 9.15 8.20
C ARG A 40 7.94 9.22 7.12
N PRO A 41 8.18 8.64 5.93
CA PRO A 41 7.21 8.63 4.84
C PRO A 41 5.95 7.82 5.18
N TYR A 42 6.05 6.95 6.19
CA TYR A 42 4.98 6.10 6.73
C TYR A 42 5.01 6.14 8.26
N ILE A 43 4.45 5.12 8.91
CA ILE A 43 4.39 5.02 10.37
C ILE A 43 5.79 4.82 11.00
N ASP A 44 6.72 4.19 10.26
CA ASP A 44 8.06 3.88 10.72
C ASP A 44 9.13 4.81 10.14
N ALA A 45 10.28 4.84 10.83
CA ALA A 45 11.46 5.57 10.40
C ALA A 45 12.13 4.90 9.20
N GLY A 46 12.53 5.74 8.25
CA GLY A 46 13.38 5.39 7.12
C GLY A 46 14.60 6.29 7.03
N ILE A 47 15.55 5.91 6.18
CA ILE A 47 16.75 6.67 5.87
C ILE A 47 16.64 7.13 4.43
N LYS A 48 16.91 8.42 4.18
CA LYS A 48 17.13 8.95 2.84
C LYS A 48 18.37 9.81 2.87
N ILE A 49 19.42 9.41 2.18
CA ILE A 49 20.67 10.16 2.08
C ILE A 49 20.99 10.32 0.61
N ALA A 50 21.31 11.54 0.18
CA ALA A 50 21.93 11.77 -1.11
C ALA A 50 23.18 12.62 -0.95
N VAL A 51 24.28 12.18 -1.53
CA VAL A 51 25.57 12.87 -1.50
C VAL A 51 26.05 13.06 -2.92
N LYS A 52 26.26 14.32 -3.34
CA LYS A 52 26.48 14.67 -4.75
C LYS A 52 27.64 15.65 -4.92
N LYS A 53 28.32 15.54 -6.04
CA LYS A 53 29.25 16.56 -6.54
C LYS A 53 29.18 16.59 -8.06
N GLU A 54 28.76 17.72 -8.61
CA GLU A 54 28.65 17.93 -10.05
C GLU A 54 27.82 16.82 -10.72
N ASP A 55 28.45 15.95 -11.50
CA ASP A 55 27.80 14.92 -12.31
C ASP A 55 27.80 13.53 -11.69
N LYS A 56 28.38 13.36 -10.49
CA LYS A 56 28.45 12.09 -9.74
C LYS A 56 27.78 12.19 -8.37
N GLY A 57 27.34 11.04 -7.86
CA GLY A 57 26.64 10.99 -6.59
C GLY A 57 26.33 9.59 -6.09
N ILE A 58 25.86 9.56 -4.85
CA ILE A 58 25.42 8.38 -4.10
C ILE A 58 24.06 8.72 -3.50
N GLN A 59 23.14 7.78 -3.53
CA GLN A 59 21.81 7.85 -2.95
C GLN A 59 21.54 6.54 -2.19
N ILE A 60 21.11 6.65 -0.94
CA ILE A 60 20.75 5.52 -0.09
C ILE A 60 19.36 5.80 0.44
N GLU A 61 18.41 4.91 0.15
CA GLU A 61 17.04 5.02 0.64
C GLU A 61 16.54 3.69 1.21
N ASN A 62 16.00 3.74 2.42
CA ASN A 62 15.39 2.61 3.11
C ASN A 62 14.17 3.08 3.93
N PRO A 63 12.93 2.77 3.53
CA PRO A 63 12.57 2.19 2.24
C PRO A 63 12.67 3.24 1.11
N TYR A 64 13.03 2.80 -0.08
CA TYR A 64 12.88 3.55 -1.32
C TYR A 64 11.40 3.58 -1.73
N PRO A 65 10.78 4.76 -1.88
CA PRO A 65 9.35 4.86 -2.14
C PRO A 65 8.99 4.39 -3.55
N PRO A 66 7.72 4.03 -3.83
CA PRO A 66 6.68 3.81 -2.83
C PRO A 66 6.89 2.48 -2.10
N ILE A 67 6.26 2.33 -0.94
CA ILE A 67 5.95 1.02 -0.38
C ILE A 67 4.77 0.42 -1.15
N TYR A 68 4.77 -0.89 -1.30
CA TYR A 68 3.74 -1.62 -2.02
C TYR A 68 2.91 -2.46 -1.06
N VAL A 69 1.63 -2.63 -1.41
CA VAL A 69 0.72 -3.56 -0.75
C VAL A 69 0.38 -4.69 -1.73
N THR A 70 0.45 -5.93 -1.28
CA THR A 70 0.12 -7.08 -2.11
C THR A 70 -1.40 -7.14 -2.36
N PRO A 71 -1.86 -7.44 -3.58
CA PRO A 71 -3.27 -7.68 -3.85
C PRO A 71 -3.86 -8.72 -2.89
N ASN A 72 -5.04 -8.44 -2.36
CA ASN A 72 -5.81 -9.37 -1.55
C ASN A 72 -7.32 -9.16 -1.81
N TRP A 73 -8.13 -10.10 -1.35
CA TRP A 73 -9.57 -10.09 -1.56
C TRP A 73 -10.26 -8.81 -1.05
N ALA A 74 -9.79 -8.26 0.07
CA ALA A 74 -10.36 -7.05 0.67
C ALA A 74 -10.11 -5.80 -0.20
N LEU A 75 -8.89 -5.66 -0.73
CA LEU A 75 -8.54 -4.60 -1.68
C LEU A 75 -9.31 -4.74 -2.99
N GLU A 76 -9.42 -5.98 -3.51
CA GLU A 76 -10.17 -6.25 -4.74
C GLU A 76 -11.66 -5.91 -4.62
N MET A 77 -12.31 -6.30 -3.51
CA MET A 77 -13.70 -5.91 -3.22
C MET A 77 -13.86 -4.40 -3.04
N GLY A 78 -12.85 -3.74 -2.47
CA GLY A 78 -12.77 -2.28 -2.39
C GLY A 78 -12.53 -1.59 -3.73
N GLY A 79 -12.40 -2.34 -4.83
CA GLY A 79 -12.16 -1.81 -6.18
C GLY A 79 -10.70 -1.46 -6.49
N PHE A 80 -9.77 -1.76 -5.58
CA PHE A 80 -8.34 -1.54 -5.79
C PHE A 80 -7.74 -2.71 -6.57
N LYS A 81 -7.19 -2.41 -7.76
CA LYS A 81 -6.52 -3.38 -8.63
C LYS A 81 -5.02 -3.13 -8.62
N GLU A 82 -4.25 -4.03 -9.20
CA GLU A 82 -2.80 -3.80 -9.38
C GLU A 82 -2.55 -2.48 -10.15
N GLY A 83 -1.67 -1.64 -9.60
CA GLY A 83 -1.40 -0.28 -10.02
C GLY A 83 -2.23 0.80 -9.33
N SER A 84 -3.28 0.44 -8.56
CA SER A 84 -4.06 1.42 -7.80
C SER A 84 -3.26 2.04 -6.66
N HIS A 85 -3.52 3.33 -6.42
CA HIS A 85 -3.09 4.00 -5.20
C HIS A 85 -3.97 3.54 -4.04
N TYR A 86 -3.34 3.20 -2.92
CA TYR A 86 -3.99 2.78 -1.70
C TYR A 86 -3.41 3.57 -0.53
N ASN A 87 -4.26 4.31 0.19
CA ASN A 87 -3.87 5.07 1.37
C ASN A 87 -4.66 4.59 2.59
N PRO A 88 -4.09 3.72 3.44
CA PRO A 88 -4.79 3.24 4.63
C PRO A 88 -4.95 4.29 5.72
N SER A 89 -4.29 5.46 5.59
CA SER A 89 -4.21 6.48 6.64
C SER A 89 -5.05 7.73 6.38
N GLY A 90 -5.82 7.77 5.29
CA GLY A 90 -6.60 8.95 4.92
C GLY A 90 -5.75 10.20 4.59
N GLY A 91 -4.52 10.00 4.10
CA GLY A 91 -3.62 11.09 3.69
C GLY A 91 -2.56 11.50 4.71
N LEU A 92 -2.47 10.83 5.86
CA LEU A 92 -1.44 11.10 6.88
C LEU A 92 -0.06 10.51 6.51
N VAL A 93 -0.05 9.44 5.71
CA VAL A 93 1.16 8.80 5.18
C VAL A 93 1.15 8.85 3.65
N GLN A 94 2.33 8.62 3.05
CA GLN A 94 2.44 8.46 1.61
C GLN A 94 1.54 7.33 1.10
N ASP A 95 1.03 7.49 -0.11
CA ASP A 95 0.28 6.44 -0.78
C ASP A 95 1.15 5.19 -0.97
N MET A 96 0.52 4.04 -0.78
CA MET A 96 1.04 2.76 -1.21
C MET A 96 0.51 2.45 -2.61
N ILE A 97 1.22 1.58 -3.34
CA ILE A 97 0.74 1.06 -4.62
C ILE A 97 0.36 -0.41 -4.46
N VAL A 98 -0.84 -0.76 -4.90
CA VAL A 98 -1.24 -2.17 -4.98
C VAL A 98 -0.41 -2.85 -6.06
N MET A 99 0.44 -3.79 -5.69
CA MET A 99 1.31 -4.48 -6.64
C MET A 99 1.70 -5.84 -6.11
N LYS A 100 1.67 -6.85 -6.98
CA LYS A 100 2.16 -8.18 -6.62
C LYS A 100 3.63 -8.07 -6.25
N GLU A 101 4.00 -8.71 -5.14
CA GLU A 101 5.38 -8.79 -4.66
C GLU A 101 6.31 -9.25 -5.77
N LYS A 102 7.43 -8.53 -5.93
CA LYS A 102 8.46 -8.81 -6.93
C LYS A 102 9.76 -9.13 -6.21
N THR A 103 10.59 -9.96 -6.81
CA THR A 103 11.99 -10.10 -6.38
C THR A 103 12.79 -8.86 -6.75
N ALA A 104 13.93 -8.64 -6.09
CA ALA A 104 14.88 -7.57 -6.41
C ALA A 104 15.30 -7.57 -7.89
N LYS A 105 15.46 -8.75 -8.48
CA LYS A 105 15.76 -8.91 -9.91
C LYS A 105 14.61 -8.40 -10.80
N GLU A 106 13.38 -8.80 -10.51
CA GLU A 106 12.20 -8.35 -11.27
C GLU A 106 11.98 -6.84 -11.10
N TYR A 107 12.21 -6.31 -9.90
CA TYR A 107 12.16 -4.87 -9.64
C TYR A 107 13.16 -4.09 -10.50
N LEU A 108 14.41 -4.58 -10.57
CA LEU A 108 15.45 -4.03 -11.45
C LEU A 108 15.14 -4.17 -12.95
N GLN A 109 14.36 -5.17 -13.36
CA GLN A 109 13.99 -5.38 -14.75
C GLN A 109 12.82 -4.51 -15.19
N THR A 110 11.86 -4.27 -14.30
CA THR A 110 10.53 -3.78 -14.69
C THR A 110 10.15 -2.42 -14.09
N ILE A 111 10.65 -2.08 -12.90
CA ILE A 111 10.22 -0.88 -12.17
C ILE A 111 11.33 0.17 -12.14
N LEU A 112 12.51 -0.19 -11.63
CA LEU A 112 13.56 0.79 -11.38
C LEU A 112 14.04 1.52 -12.65
N PRO A 113 14.32 0.85 -13.79
CA PRO A 113 14.77 1.53 -15.00
C PRO A 113 13.75 2.57 -15.51
N ASN A 114 12.47 2.21 -15.49
CA ASN A 114 11.38 3.11 -15.89
C ASN A 114 11.28 4.32 -14.94
N LYS A 115 11.40 4.07 -13.63
CA LYS A 115 11.36 5.13 -12.60
C LYS A 115 12.53 6.09 -12.73
N LEU A 116 13.73 5.59 -13.01
CA LEU A 116 14.94 6.39 -13.20
C LEU A 116 15.09 6.94 -14.62
N LYS A 117 14.27 6.49 -15.58
CA LYS A 117 14.41 6.76 -17.02
C LYS A 117 15.79 6.37 -17.57
N LEU A 118 16.28 5.20 -17.15
CA LEU A 118 17.59 4.65 -17.53
C LEU A 118 17.43 3.31 -18.24
N SER A 119 18.45 2.92 -19.01
CA SER A 119 18.50 1.64 -19.70
C SER A 119 19.28 0.62 -18.87
N LEU A 120 18.67 -0.53 -18.60
CA LEU A 120 19.33 -1.63 -17.90
C LEU A 120 20.32 -2.36 -18.82
N SER A 121 21.54 -2.57 -18.36
CA SER A 121 22.61 -3.24 -19.11
C SER A 121 23.04 -4.59 -18.52
N LYS A 122 23.02 -4.74 -17.19
CA LYS A 122 23.39 -5.98 -16.50
C LYS A 122 22.60 -6.11 -15.20
N ILE A 123 22.27 -7.34 -14.82
CA ILE A 123 21.78 -7.69 -13.48
C ILE A 123 22.54 -8.90 -12.98
N GLU A 124 22.87 -8.90 -11.69
CA GLU A 124 23.46 -10.02 -10.99
C GLU A 124 22.74 -10.23 -9.64
N ALA A 125 22.44 -11.47 -9.28
CA ALA A 125 21.81 -11.77 -7.99
C ALA A 125 22.84 -11.65 -6.87
N ARG A 126 22.42 -11.17 -5.70
CA ARG A 126 23.28 -10.93 -4.53
C ARG A 126 22.84 -11.72 -3.30
N PRO A 127 22.84 -13.07 -3.35
CA PRO A 127 22.44 -13.90 -2.20
C PRO A 127 23.34 -13.68 -0.98
N ASP A 128 24.57 -13.22 -1.18
CA ASP A 128 25.49 -12.82 -0.12
C ASP A 128 24.92 -11.68 0.74
N LEU A 129 24.19 -10.72 0.15
CA LEU A 129 23.56 -9.62 0.88
C LEU A 129 22.32 -10.09 1.65
N VAL A 130 21.54 -11.02 1.09
CA VAL A 130 20.35 -11.58 1.76
C VAL A 130 20.71 -12.18 3.12
N SER A 131 21.87 -12.83 3.22
CA SER A 131 22.34 -13.45 4.48
C SER A 131 22.69 -12.44 5.58
N LYS A 132 22.95 -11.18 5.23
CA LYS A 132 23.33 -10.11 6.16
C LYS A 132 22.14 -9.32 6.67
N VAL A 133 20.98 -9.45 6.03
CA VAL A 133 19.76 -8.76 6.42
C VAL A 133 19.11 -9.53 7.58
N PRO A 134 18.84 -8.89 8.73
CA PRO A 134 18.14 -9.53 9.82
C PRO A 134 16.76 -10.03 9.37
N LYS A 135 16.47 -11.31 9.61
CA LYS A 135 15.15 -11.89 9.36
C LYS A 135 14.24 -11.63 10.55
N MET A 136 13.19 -10.86 10.34
CA MET A 136 12.17 -10.63 11.36
C MET A 136 11.10 -11.72 11.26
N PRO A 137 10.38 -12.06 12.36
CA PRO A 137 9.34 -13.10 12.34
C PRO A 137 8.22 -12.86 11.32
N TRP A 138 7.95 -11.60 10.98
CA TRP A 138 6.95 -11.16 10.00
C TRP A 138 7.49 -11.02 8.58
N THR A 139 8.78 -11.26 8.34
CA THR A 139 9.38 -11.21 7.00
C THR A 139 8.92 -12.43 6.19
N THR A 140 8.28 -12.19 5.05
CA THR A 140 7.84 -13.25 4.12
C THR A 140 8.90 -13.57 3.08
N GLN A 141 9.60 -12.55 2.60
CA GLN A 141 10.60 -12.67 1.55
C GLN A 141 11.75 -11.70 1.79
N THR A 142 12.95 -12.09 1.40
CA THR A 142 14.05 -11.15 1.23
C THR A 142 14.87 -11.59 0.03
N THR A 143 15.00 -10.72 -0.97
CA THR A 143 15.83 -10.96 -2.14
C THR A 143 16.75 -9.78 -2.39
N ALA A 144 17.89 -10.02 -3.02
CA ALA A 144 18.83 -8.95 -3.35
C ALA A 144 19.45 -9.14 -4.72
N ALA A 145 19.66 -8.04 -5.43
CA ALA A 145 20.27 -8.01 -6.74
C ALA A 145 21.02 -6.70 -6.95
N GLU A 146 22.08 -6.75 -7.75
CA GLU A 146 22.77 -5.58 -8.26
C GLU A 146 22.42 -5.37 -9.73
N GLY A 147 22.33 -4.11 -10.14
CA GLY A 147 22.03 -3.69 -11.49
C GLY A 147 23.06 -2.68 -11.98
N ARG A 148 23.33 -2.74 -13.28
CA ARG A 148 24.07 -1.69 -13.99
C ARG A 148 23.16 -1.07 -15.02
N LEU A 149 22.94 0.23 -14.92
CA LEU A 149 22.14 1.02 -15.85
C LEU A 149 22.99 2.08 -16.53
N THR A 150 22.53 2.56 -17.68
CA THR A 150 23.15 3.64 -18.46
C THR A 150 22.12 4.67 -18.86
N GLY A 151 22.54 5.93 -18.89
CA GLY A 151 21.75 7.07 -19.32
C GLY A 151 22.52 8.36 -19.12
N GLU A 152 22.20 9.39 -19.90
CA GLU A 152 22.81 10.73 -19.75
C GLU A 152 24.36 10.76 -19.79
N GLY A 153 24.98 9.81 -20.52
CA GLY A 153 26.44 9.68 -20.61
C GLY A 153 27.11 9.13 -19.33
N LYS A 154 26.33 8.56 -18.41
CA LYS A 154 26.79 8.06 -17.12
C LYS A 154 26.48 6.57 -16.94
N VAL A 155 27.24 5.98 -16.03
CA VAL A 155 26.99 4.65 -15.49
C VAL A 155 26.29 4.81 -14.15
N HIS A 156 25.25 4.02 -13.94
CA HIS A 156 24.53 3.93 -12.68
C HIS A 156 24.67 2.49 -12.17
N LYS A 157 25.26 2.31 -11.00
CA LYS A 157 25.25 1.04 -10.29
C LYS A 157 24.24 1.11 -9.16
N VAL A 158 23.42 0.07 -9.06
CA VAL A 158 22.35 -0.02 -8.06
C VAL A 158 22.42 -1.34 -7.33
N ILE A 159 22.18 -1.32 -6.02
CA ILE A 159 21.93 -2.50 -5.20
C ILE A 159 20.51 -2.34 -4.69
N VAL A 160 19.69 -3.36 -4.96
CA VAL A 160 18.30 -3.45 -4.55
C VAL A 160 18.19 -4.62 -3.59
N ILE A 161 17.72 -4.36 -2.37
CA ILE A 161 17.31 -5.39 -1.43
C ILE A 161 15.80 -5.24 -1.26
N GLU A 162 15.07 -6.26 -1.65
CA GLU A 162 13.62 -6.31 -1.47
C GLU A 162 13.29 -7.06 -0.18
N GLN A 163 12.28 -6.56 0.54
CA GLN A 163 11.74 -7.20 1.73
C GLN A 163 10.21 -7.23 1.69
N GLY A 164 9.69 -8.46 1.74
CA GLY A 164 8.29 -8.76 1.97
C GLY A 164 7.98 -8.89 3.45
N MET A 165 6.83 -8.38 3.85
CA MET A 165 6.34 -8.38 5.21
C MET A 165 4.86 -8.78 5.24
N LYS A 166 4.47 -9.62 6.19
CA LYS A 166 3.06 -9.89 6.48
C LYS A 166 2.65 -9.18 7.77
N MET A 167 1.65 -8.30 7.66
CA MET A 167 1.01 -7.63 8.80
C MET A 167 -0.47 -8.03 8.83
N ALA A 168 -0.87 -8.84 9.82
CA ALA A 168 -2.17 -9.51 9.83
C ALA A 168 -2.43 -10.22 8.48
N GLU A 169 -3.56 -9.96 7.81
CA GLU A 169 -3.86 -10.50 6.47
C GLU A 169 -3.39 -9.62 5.30
N THR A 170 -2.63 -8.56 5.58
CA THR A 170 -2.09 -7.66 4.56
C THR A 170 -0.62 -7.95 4.31
N GLY A 171 -0.26 -8.26 3.06
CA GLY A 171 1.14 -8.29 2.64
C GLY A 171 1.60 -6.90 2.23
N LEU A 172 2.78 -6.51 2.69
CA LEU A 172 3.49 -5.30 2.29
C LEU A 172 4.84 -5.71 1.72
N TRP A 173 5.37 -4.96 0.78
CA TRP A 173 6.75 -5.13 0.35
C TRP A 173 7.38 -3.79 0.00
N ALA A 174 8.69 -3.70 0.23
CA ALA A 174 9.47 -2.49 0.03
C ALA A 174 10.87 -2.82 -0.47
N VAL A 175 11.55 -1.80 -0.97
CA VAL A 175 12.92 -1.91 -1.50
C VAL A 175 13.85 -1.00 -0.72
N ILE A 176 15.00 -1.52 -0.33
CA ILE A 176 16.17 -0.72 0.03
C ILE A 176 16.95 -0.47 -1.26
N LEU A 177 17.24 0.80 -1.55
CA LEU A 177 18.02 1.21 -2.71
C LEU A 177 19.34 1.82 -2.27
N VAL A 178 20.46 1.27 -2.75
CA VAL A 178 21.74 1.96 -2.82
C VAL A 178 22.04 2.22 -4.28
N HIS A 179 22.11 3.48 -4.68
CA HIS A 179 22.31 3.91 -6.05
C HIS A 179 23.47 4.88 -6.11
N TYR A 180 24.44 4.62 -6.98
CA TYR A 180 25.54 5.53 -7.23
C TYR A 180 25.81 5.66 -8.72
N TRP A 181 26.27 6.84 -9.11
CA TRP A 181 26.45 7.18 -10.52
C TRP A 181 27.66 8.08 -10.73
N ALA A 182 28.30 7.92 -11.88
CA ALA A 182 29.42 8.73 -12.35
C ALA A 182 29.67 8.46 -13.84
N LYS A 183 30.66 9.13 -14.43
CA LYS A 183 31.27 8.68 -15.69
C LYS A 183 31.92 7.30 -15.52
N GLU A 184 32.11 6.59 -16.63
CA GLU A 184 32.65 5.23 -16.66
C GLU A 184 34.01 5.10 -15.95
N ASP A 185 34.89 6.07 -16.14
CA ASP A 185 36.24 6.13 -15.56
C ASP A 185 36.25 6.54 -14.08
N GLU A 186 35.15 7.13 -13.58
CA GLU A 186 35.02 7.61 -12.21
C GLU A 186 34.16 6.70 -11.32
N ILE A 187 33.43 5.73 -11.88
CA ILE A 187 32.50 4.90 -11.11
C ILE A 187 33.17 4.06 -10.03
N GLY A 188 34.42 3.63 -10.27
CA GLY A 188 35.22 2.91 -9.27
C GLY A 188 35.56 3.77 -8.06
N LEU A 189 35.85 5.06 -8.26
CA LEU A 189 36.10 6.00 -7.17
C LEU A 189 34.84 6.19 -6.31
N VAL A 190 33.66 6.31 -6.94
CA VAL A 190 32.40 6.46 -6.20
C VAL A 190 32.05 5.20 -5.41
N GLU A 191 32.39 4.02 -5.93
CA GLU A 191 32.26 2.75 -5.22
C GLU A 191 33.15 2.70 -3.96
N GLU A 192 34.42 3.12 -4.06
CA GLU A 192 35.32 3.23 -2.91
C GLU A 192 34.82 4.24 -1.87
N ILE A 193 34.24 5.36 -2.30
CA ILE A 193 33.61 6.33 -1.40
C ILE A 193 32.43 5.69 -0.66
N LEU A 194 31.55 4.98 -1.38
CA LEU A 194 30.39 4.31 -0.80
C LEU A 194 30.82 3.29 0.26
N GLU A 195 31.86 2.49 0.00
CA GLU A 195 32.39 1.53 0.99
C GLU A 195 32.93 2.23 2.25
N ARG A 196 33.55 3.41 2.10
CA ARG A 196 34.00 4.20 3.25
C ARG A 196 32.83 4.80 4.02
N MET A 197 31.81 5.30 3.31
CA MET A 197 30.56 5.79 3.90
C MET A 197 29.90 4.68 4.73
N GLU A 198 29.72 3.47 4.17
CA GLU A 198 29.13 2.33 4.87
C GLU A 198 29.88 1.98 6.17
N ARG A 199 31.22 1.91 6.12
CA ARG A 199 32.04 1.60 7.32
C ARG A 199 31.97 2.66 8.41
N SER A 200 31.66 3.90 8.05
CA SER A 200 31.54 5.03 8.97
C SER A 200 30.13 5.22 9.53
N PHE A 201 29.14 4.44 9.06
CA PHE A 201 27.77 4.57 9.51
C PHE A 201 27.62 4.12 10.97
N HIS A 202 27.20 5.04 11.84
CA HIS A 202 26.95 4.78 13.24
C HIS A 202 25.55 5.26 13.61
N LEU A 203 24.70 4.32 14.03
CA LEU A 203 23.39 4.62 14.59
C LEU A 203 23.55 5.11 16.04
N ASP A 204 22.86 6.19 16.41
CA ASP A 204 22.83 6.65 17.79
C ASP A 204 22.04 5.67 18.67
N GLU A 205 22.71 5.04 19.63
CA GLU A 205 22.08 4.02 20.48
C GLU A 205 20.92 4.55 21.33
N THR A 206 20.99 5.81 21.74
CA THR A 206 19.96 6.43 22.58
C THR A 206 18.70 6.66 21.75
N TRP A 207 18.88 7.16 20.53
CA TRP A 207 17.82 7.29 19.55
C TRP A 207 17.23 5.91 19.20
N ALA A 208 18.06 4.90 18.93
CA ALA A 208 17.60 3.55 18.57
C ALA A 208 16.77 2.91 19.68
N LYS A 209 17.20 3.03 20.95
CA LYS A 209 16.44 2.54 22.11
C LYS A 209 15.10 3.26 22.27
N ARG A 210 15.06 4.56 21.97
CA ARG A 210 13.80 5.32 21.98
C ARG A 210 12.87 4.87 20.85
N GLU A 211 13.39 4.71 19.65
CA GLU A 211 12.62 4.27 18.49
C GLU A 211 12.05 2.86 18.69
N GLN A 212 12.81 1.92 19.25
CA GLN A 212 12.30 0.58 19.57
C GLN A 212 11.09 0.62 20.52
N LYS A 213 11.12 1.51 21.53
CA LYS A 213 9.99 1.69 22.46
C LYS A 213 8.77 2.29 21.77
N GLU A 214 8.97 3.25 20.87
CA GLU A 214 7.88 3.87 20.11
C GLU A 214 7.32 2.94 19.03
N MET A 215 8.16 2.15 18.35
CA MET A 215 7.73 1.10 17.44
C MET A 215 6.86 0.06 18.16
N ALA A 216 7.22 -0.38 19.37
CA ALA A 216 6.39 -1.31 20.13
C ALA A 216 4.98 -0.74 20.43
N LYS A 217 4.88 0.56 20.70
CA LYS A 217 3.58 1.24 20.87
C LYS A 217 2.82 1.35 19.55
N ARG A 218 3.52 1.71 18.45
CA ARG A 218 2.93 1.83 17.11
C ARG A 218 2.46 0.50 16.56
N VAL A 219 3.18 -0.60 16.79
CA VAL A 219 2.74 -1.96 16.43
C VAL A 219 1.48 -2.35 17.20
N GLY A 220 1.33 -1.94 18.46
CA GLY A 220 0.09 -2.11 19.22
C GLY A 220 -1.10 -1.40 18.58
N ILE A 221 -0.90 -0.15 18.14
CA ILE A 221 -1.92 0.65 17.44
C ILE A 221 -2.20 0.06 16.05
N ILE A 222 -1.18 -0.36 15.29
CA ILE A 222 -1.34 -0.97 13.96
C ILE A 222 -2.05 -2.33 14.04
N ASN A 223 -1.84 -3.13 15.08
CA ASN A 223 -2.59 -4.39 15.24
C ASN A 223 -4.06 -4.14 15.59
N GLN A 224 -4.35 -3.07 16.30
CA GLN A 224 -5.72 -2.61 16.57
C GLN A 224 -6.35 -2.01 15.31
N THR A 225 -5.62 -1.17 14.57
CA THR A 225 -6.07 -0.54 13.32
C THR A 225 -6.12 -1.51 12.14
N GLY A 226 -5.31 -2.56 12.12
CA GLY A 226 -5.38 -3.64 11.13
C GLY A 226 -6.67 -4.45 11.29
N SER A 227 -7.15 -4.64 12.52
CA SER A 227 -8.51 -5.11 12.76
C SER A 227 -9.52 -4.04 12.32
N GLU A 228 -9.33 -2.77 12.67
CA GLU A 228 -10.26 -1.69 12.29
C GLU A 228 -10.36 -1.46 10.77
N ILE A 229 -9.31 -1.67 9.98
CA ILE A 229 -9.34 -1.59 8.51
C ILE A 229 -10.04 -2.82 7.93
N ALA A 230 -9.77 -4.02 8.45
CA ALA A 230 -10.52 -5.22 8.09
C ALA A 230 -12.00 -5.08 8.49
N ASP A 231 -12.29 -4.45 9.61
CA ASP A 231 -13.62 -4.17 10.14
C ASP A 231 -14.31 -3.04 9.35
N LEU A 232 -13.59 -2.00 8.92
CA LEU A 232 -14.11 -0.92 8.07
C LEU A 232 -14.42 -1.45 6.66
N ILE A 233 -13.57 -2.32 6.11
CA ILE A 233 -13.83 -2.97 4.81
C ILE A 233 -14.98 -3.98 4.95
N SER A 234 -15.03 -4.76 6.03
CA SER A 234 -16.14 -5.68 6.34
C SER A 234 -17.46 -4.91 6.53
N ALA A 235 -17.45 -3.80 7.27
CA ALA A 235 -18.60 -2.93 7.48
C ALA A 235 -19.04 -2.25 6.16
N THR A 236 -18.09 -1.86 5.31
CA THR A 236 -18.38 -1.31 3.97
C THR A 236 -18.97 -2.36 3.04
N PHE A 237 -18.47 -3.61 3.08
CA PHE A 237 -19.03 -4.73 2.33
C PHE A 237 -20.42 -5.12 2.83
N GLN A 238 -20.64 -5.18 4.16
CA GLN A 238 -21.96 -5.40 4.76
C GLN A 238 -22.93 -4.26 4.42
N TYR A 239 -22.46 -3.01 4.40
CA TYR A 239 -23.24 -1.85 4.00
C TYR A 239 -23.60 -1.89 2.51
N GLN A 240 -22.64 -2.19 1.63
CA GLN A 240 -22.88 -2.33 0.19
C GLN A 240 -23.78 -3.52 -0.14
N SER A 241 -23.63 -4.66 0.53
CA SER A 241 -24.54 -5.82 0.39
C SER A 241 -25.94 -5.48 0.89
N ALA A 242 -26.08 -4.74 1.98
CA ALA A 242 -27.39 -4.30 2.49
C ALA A 242 -28.05 -3.22 1.61
N VAL A 243 -27.26 -2.44 0.86
CA VAL A 243 -27.73 -1.46 -0.13
C VAL A 243 -28.06 -2.14 -1.45
N GLN A 244 -27.25 -3.10 -1.91
CA GLN A 244 -27.54 -3.94 -3.07
C GLN A 244 -28.75 -4.83 -2.82
N ASP A 245 -28.91 -5.46 -1.66
CA ASP A 245 -30.10 -6.24 -1.33
C ASP A 245 -31.35 -5.37 -1.23
N ARG A 246 -31.23 -4.11 -0.81
CA ARG A 246 -32.36 -3.15 -0.81
C ARG A 246 -32.68 -2.68 -2.22
N ALA A 247 -31.67 -2.35 -3.02
CA ALA A 247 -31.81 -1.96 -4.41
C ALA A 247 -32.35 -3.11 -5.28
N MET A 248 -31.92 -4.35 -5.04
CA MET A 248 -32.32 -5.55 -5.76
C MET A 248 -33.72 -6.03 -5.32
N ARG A 249 -34.13 -5.78 -4.06
CA ARG A 249 -35.53 -5.92 -3.62
C ARG A 249 -36.45 -4.88 -4.26
N GLN A 250 -36.05 -3.61 -4.29
CA GLN A 250 -36.79 -2.56 -5.01
C GLN A 250 -36.85 -2.81 -6.52
N TRP A 251 -35.76 -3.32 -7.12
CA TRP A 251 -35.69 -3.64 -8.54
C TRP A 251 -36.51 -4.90 -8.88
N SER A 252 -36.53 -5.91 -7.99
CA SER A 252 -37.38 -7.10 -8.15
C SER A 252 -38.88 -6.76 -8.08
N ASN A 253 -39.29 -5.86 -7.18
CA ASN A 253 -40.69 -5.42 -7.09
C ASN A 253 -41.10 -4.56 -8.30
N ALA A 254 -40.20 -3.71 -8.81
CA ALA A 254 -40.44 -2.89 -10.00
C ALA A 254 -40.43 -3.69 -11.32
N MET A 255 -39.67 -4.79 -11.40
CA MET A 255 -39.54 -5.62 -12.60
C MET A 255 -40.63 -6.70 -12.69
N LEU A 256 -41.21 -7.13 -11.55
CA LEU A 256 -42.26 -8.16 -11.48
C LEU A 256 -43.69 -7.58 -11.47
N GLY A 257 -43.86 -6.26 -11.34
CA GLY A 257 -45.17 -5.62 -11.34
C GLY A 257 -46.05 -6.07 -10.18
N VAL A 258 -45.47 -6.20 -8.98
CA VAL A 258 -46.15 -6.61 -7.75
C VAL A 258 -45.89 -5.61 -6.62
N GLU A 259 -46.88 -5.39 -5.77
CA GLU A 259 -46.87 -4.52 -4.59
C GLU A 259 -47.21 -5.37 -3.34
N ARG A 260 -46.68 -5.01 -2.17
CA ARG A 260 -46.97 -5.73 -0.91
C ARG A 260 -48.01 -4.97 -0.09
N VAL A 261 -49.07 -5.66 0.30
CA VAL A 261 -50.17 -5.12 1.09
C VAL A 261 -50.35 -5.95 2.36
N TYR A 262 -50.79 -5.34 3.45
CA TYR A 262 -51.03 -6.03 4.72
C TYR A 262 -52.46 -5.83 5.21
N ASN A 263 -53.00 -6.83 5.89
CA ASN A 263 -54.30 -6.75 6.55
C ASN A 263 -54.13 -6.15 7.95
N PRO A 264 -54.66 -4.94 8.24
CA PRO A 264 -54.47 -4.28 9.52
C PRO A 264 -55.18 -4.98 10.70
N LYS A 265 -56.16 -5.87 10.43
CA LYS A 265 -56.88 -6.61 11.48
C LYS A 265 -56.14 -7.87 11.93
N THR A 266 -55.42 -8.53 11.03
CA THR A 266 -54.77 -9.83 11.29
C THR A 266 -53.24 -9.74 11.31
N GLY A 267 -52.66 -8.65 10.79
CA GLY A 267 -51.22 -8.46 10.69
C GLY A 267 -50.55 -9.33 9.61
N GLN A 268 -51.31 -9.97 8.73
CA GLN A 268 -50.79 -10.79 7.65
C GLN A 268 -50.43 -9.95 6.42
N GLU A 269 -49.27 -10.22 5.82
CA GLU A 269 -48.77 -9.57 4.60
C GLU A 269 -48.99 -10.45 3.37
N TYR A 270 -49.35 -9.82 2.24
CA TYR A 270 -49.63 -10.46 0.96
C TYR A 270 -48.88 -9.75 -0.18
N GLU A 271 -48.51 -10.50 -1.22
CA GLU A 271 -47.92 -9.97 -2.46
C GLU A 271 -48.98 -9.98 -3.56
N VAL A 272 -49.28 -8.82 -4.13
CA VAL A 272 -50.37 -8.62 -5.10
C VAL A 272 -49.85 -7.96 -6.39
N PRO A 273 -50.44 -8.20 -7.57
CA PRO A 273 -50.08 -7.48 -8.78
C PRO A 273 -50.31 -5.97 -8.64
N SER A 274 -49.32 -5.14 -8.97
CA SER A 274 -49.38 -3.68 -8.91
C SER A 274 -50.30 -3.12 -10.00
N GLY A 275 -51.19 -2.17 -9.67
CA GLY A 275 -52.04 -1.48 -10.66
C GLY A 275 -53.48 -1.20 -10.24
N ALA A 276 -53.88 -1.55 -9.02
CA ALA A 276 -55.15 -1.16 -8.42
C ALA A 276 -54.92 -0.08 -7.34
N GLU A 277 -55.92 0.77 -7.08
CA GLU A 277 -55.83 1.85 -6.07
C GLU A 277 -56.22 1.36 -4.67
N HIS A 278 -57.06 0.32 -4.59
CA HIS A 278 -57.49 -0.30 -3.34
C HIS A 278 -57.48 -1.82 -3.46
N TYR A 279 -56.93 -2.51 -2.45
CA TYR A 279 -56.91 -3.98 -2.38
C TYR A 279 -57.79 -4.48 -1.24
N TRP A 280 -58.59 -5.51 -1.50
CA TRP A 280 -59.55 -6.07 -0.56
C TRP A 280 -59.31 -7.56 -0.37
N SER A 281 -59.49 -8.06 0.86
CA SER A 281 -59.50 -9.51 1.15
C SER A 281 -60.70 -9.94 2.00
N ASP A 282 -61.30 -11.07 1.63
CA ASP A 282 -62.34 -11.81 2.39
C ASP A 282 -61.74 -12.97 3.21
N GLY A 283 -60.41 -13.09 3.26
CA GLY A 283 -59.67 -14.19 3.91
C GLY A 283 -59.33 -15.38 2.99
N TYR A 284 -59.93 -15.47 1.80
CA TYR A 284 -59.67 -16.52 0.81
C TYR A 284 -59.23 -15.98 -0.56
N HIS A 285 -59.70 -14.79 -0.92
CA HIS A 285 -59.45 -14.10 -2.17
C HIS A 285 -58.89 -12.70 -1.91
N ILE A 286 -58.14 -12.18 -2.88
CA ILE A 286 -57.65 -10.80 -2.89
C ILE A 286 -58.02 -10.17 -4.22
N VAL A 287 -58.66 -8.99 -4.17
CA VAL A 287 -59.15 -8.28 -5.36
C VAL A 287 -58.67 -6.84 -5.34
N GLY A 288 -58.16 -6.36 -6.47
CA GLY A 288 -57.79 -4.96 -6.69
C GLY A 288 -58.92 -4.17 -7.37
N THR A 289 -59.20 -2.97 -6.87
CA THR A 289 -60.23 -2.07 -7.39
C THR A 289 -59.67 -0.65 -7.57
N LYS A 290 -60.33 0.18 -8.38
CA LYS A 290 -59.98 1.61 -8.60
C LYS A 290 -60.85 2.58 -7.81
N VAL A 291 -61.71 2.05 -6.95
CA VAL A 291 -62.66 2.82 -6.15
C VAL A 291 -62.56 2.33 -4.71
N SER A 292 -62.79 3.22 -3.75
CA SER A 292 -62.72 2.91 -2.31
C SER A 292 -63.93 2.10 -1.81
N GLU A 293 -64.70 1.50 -2.72
CA GLU A 293 -65.84 0.64 -2.40
C GLU A 293 -65.45 -0.84 -2.60
N PRO A 294 -65.87 -1.74 -1.68
CA PRO A 294 -65.59 -3.16 -1.81
C PRO A 294 -66.29 -3.75 -3.05
N PRO A 295 -65.72 -4.80 -3.65
CA PRO A 295 -66.20 -5.34 -4.93
C PRO A 295 -67.61 -5.96 -4.89
N THR A 296 -68.14 -6.33 -3.71
CA THR A 296 -69.51 -6.84 -3.51
C THR A 296 -70.11 -6.39 -2.16
N TYR A 297 -71.44 -6.33 -2.07
CA TYR A 297 -72.19 -5.90 -0.86
C TYR A 297 -72.48 -7.04 0.15
N LEU A 298 -72.00 -8.26 -0.08
CA LEU A 298 -72.46 -9.47 0.64
C LEU A 298 -71.38 -10.24 1.41
N ASP A 299 -70.11 -9.80 1.36
CA ASP A 299 -69.00 -10.50 2.03
C ASP A 299 -68.18 -9.55 2.92
N ASP A 300 -67.58 -10.08 3.99
CA ASP A 300 -66.77 -9.36 5.00
C ASP A 300 -65.39 -8.94 4.44
N TRP A 301 -65.38 -8.10 3.41
CA TRP A 301 -64.16 -7.57 2.82
C TRP A 301 -63.43 -6.63 3.79
N THR A 302 -62.13 -6.87 3.98
CA THR A 302 -61.24 -5.97 4.71
C THR A 302 -60.25 -5.34 3.73
N GLU A 303 -60.16 -4.02 3.78
CA GLU A 303 -59.18 -3.26 3.00
C GLU A 303 -57.76 -3.59 3.48
N LEU A 304 -56.88 -3.86 2.54
CA LEU A 304 -55.47 -4.10 2.75
C LEU A 304 -54.72 -2.79 2.49
N LEU A 305 -53.78 -2.47 3.37
CA LEU A 305 -52.98 -1.24 3.27
C LEU A 305 -51.62 -1.56 2.66
N THR A 306 -51.09 -0.66 1.84
CA THR A 306 -49.73 -0.79 1.30
C THR A 306 -48.70 -0.71 2.43
N VAL A 307 -47.70 -1.59 2.38
CA VAL A 307 -46.51 -1.51 3.24
C VAL A 307 -45.51 -0.57 2.57
N GLU A 308 -45.23 0.60 3.18
CA GLU A 308 -44.14 1.50 2.76
C GLU A 308 -42.74 0.89 2.95
#